data_AF-A0A933DHX0-F1
#
_entry.id   AF-A0A933DHX0-F1
#
_cell.length_a   1.000
_cell.length_b   1.000
_cell.length_c   1.000
_cell.angle_alpha   90.00
_cell.angle_beta   90.00
_cell.angle_gamma   90.00
#
_symmetry.space_group_name_H-M   'P 1'
#
loop_
_entity.id
_entity.type
_entity.pdbx_description
1 polymer ?
#
loop_
_entity_poly.entity_id
_entity_poly.type
_entity_poly.pdbx_seq_one_letter_code
_entity_poly.pdbx_strand_id
1 'polypeptide(L)'
;MSREIRRKAFHGLSLLYLWFYLRQGREAFLLPMGIWLLIVIFFELGRLWSPKLNRWVMAPFESFRRREEKTKPSAILYTALGCWLTVLFFGQGREVILASFLFLALGDAAAALIGQVWNWGSFTIRGCKKSLSGSLACFVVCFFVAWFLGLPPKALWGGSLAATILELLPLPLNDNFWMPLGSALVLSALI
;
A
#
# COMPACT_ATOMS: atom_id res chain seq x y z
N MET A 1 6.15 13.93 13.75
CA MET A 1 5.00 14.25 12.87
C MET A 1 5.41 14.53 11.40
N SER A 2 6.17 15.61 11.11
CA SER A 2 6.46 16.04 9.72
C SER A 2 7.19 15.01 8.83
N ARG A 3 8.10 14.22 9.41
CA ARG A 3 8.90 13.22 8.68
C ARG A 3 8.09 12.00 8.24
N GLU A 4 6.99 11.68 8.93
CA GLU A 4 6.15 10.52 8.59
C GLU A 4 5.00 10.86 7.64
N ILE A 5 4.41 12.06 7.79
CA ILE A 5 3.46 12.63 6.82
C ILE A 5 4.13 12.73 5.44
N ARG A 6 5.39 13.17 5.38
CA ARG A 6 6.21 13.15 4.15
C ARG A 6 6.54 11.74 3.65
N ARG A 7 6.58 10.73 4.52
CA ARG A 7 6.82 9.32 4.17
C ARG A 7 5.57 8.65 3.58
N LYS A 8 4.39 9.10 3.98
CA LYS A 8 3.09 8.65 3.47
C LYS A 8 2.57 9.45 2.29
N ALA A 9 3.30 10.48 1.84
CA ALA A 9 3.05 11.10 0.54
C ALA A 9 3.07 10.06 -0.61
N PHE A 10 3.80 8.95 -0.45
CA PHE A 10 3.81 7.82 -1.39
C PHE A 10 2.50 7.00 -1.40
N HIS A 11 1.65 7.09 -0.37
CA HIS A 11 0.28 6.55 -0.43
C HIS A 11 -0.57 7.32 -1.45
N GLY A 12 -0.28 8.61 -1.67
CA GLY A 12 -0.88 9.38 -2.75
C GLY A 12 -0.61 8.79 -4.15
N LEU A 13 0.45 8.00 -4.30
CA LEU A 13 0.75 7.29 -5.54
C LEU A 13 -0.31 6.22 -5.83
N SER A 14 -0.79 5.50 -4.81
CA SER A 14 -1.88 4.54 -4.97
C SER A 14 -3.19 5.23 -5.34
N LEU A 15 -3.45 6.44 -4.81
CA LEU A 15 -4.61 7.26 -5.22
C LEU A 15 -4.48 7.78 -6.66
N LEU A 16 -3.28 8.13 -7.10
CA LEU A 16 -3.01 8.50 -8.50
C LEU A 16 -3.26 7.31 -9.44
N TYR A 17 -2.79 6.12 -9.07
CA TYR A 17 -3.06 4.89 -9.82
C TYR A 17 -4.55 4.58 -9.85
N LEU A 18 -5.25 4.75 -8.73
CA LEU A 18 -6.70 4.59 -8.66
C LEU A 18 -7.40 5.56 -9.61
N TRP A 19 -7.05 6.85 -9.56
CA TRP A 19 -7.61 7.87 -10.45
C TRP A 19 -7.39 7.51 -11.93
N PHE A 20 -6.20 7.06 -12.30
CA PHE A 20 -5.88 6.64 -13.66
C PHE A 20 -6.74 5.44 -14.10
N TYR A 21 -6.87 4.42 -13.25
CA TYR A 21 -7.74 3.27 -13.49
C TYR A 21 -9.22 3.70 -13.65
N LEU A 22 -9.73 4.56 -12.77
CA LEU A 22 -11.13 5.00 -12.82
C LEU A 22 -11.45 5.82 -14.06
N ARG A 23 -10.45 6.54 -14.60
CA ARG A 23 -10.63 7.40 -15.78
C ARG A 23 -10.53 6.62 -17.08
N GLN A 24 -9.56 5.71 -17.19
CA GLN A 24 -9.20 5.04 -18.43
C GLN A 24 -9.69 3.58 -18.51
N GLY A 25 -10.08 2.99 -17.38
CA GLY A 25 -10.46 1.60 -17.28
C GLY A 25 -9.26 0.65 -17.22
N ARG A 26 -9.56 -0.64 -17.07
CA ARG A 26 -8.57 -1.72 -16.89
C ARG A 26 -7.57 -1.81 -18.03
N GLU A 27 -8.06 -1.92 -19.27
CA GLU A 27 -7.21 -2.23 -20.42
C GLU A 27 -6.18 -1.13 -20.70
N ALA A 28 -6.61 0.14 -20.60
CA ALA A 28 -5.73 1.30 -20.75
C ALA A 28 -4.85 1.56 -19.51
N PHE A 29 -5.16 0.94 -18.36
CA PHE A 29 -4.30 1.00 -17.17
C PHE A 29 -3.11 0.03 -17.27
N LEU A 30 -3.36 -1.21 -17.72
CA LEU A 30 -2.40 -2.31 -17.59
C LEU A 30 -1.09 -2.10 -18.35
N LEU A 31 -1.15 -1.67 -19.61
CA LEU A 31 0.05 -1.51 -20.44
C LEU A 31 0.94 -0.35 -19.97
N PRO A 32 0.44 0.90 -19.82
CA PRO A 32 1.26 2.01 -19.34
C PRO A 32 1.80 1.77 -17.94
N MET A 33 0.99 1.21 -17.04
CA MET A 33 1.41 0.90 -15.68
C MET A 33 2.42 -0.25 -15.63
N GLY A 34 2.33 -1.22 -16.55
CA GLY A 34 3.32 -2.27 -16.72
C GLY A 34 4.67 -1.72 -17.19
N ILE A 35 4.67 -0.80 -18.16
CA ILE A 35 5.87 -0.09 -18.61
C ILE A 35 6.48 0.72 -17.44
N TRP A 36 5.64 1.44 -16.70
CA TRP A 36 6.07 2.17 -15.51
C TRP A 36 6.72 1.24 -14.46
N LEU A 37 6.12 0.08 -14.20
CA LEU A 37 6.68 -0.92 -13.29
C LEU A 37 8.06 -1.41 -13.77
N LEU A 38 8.24 -1.67 -15.07
CA LEU A 38 9.54 -2.04 -15.63
C LEU A 38 10.60 -0.94 -15.45
N ILE A 39 10.22 0.32 -15.66
CA ILE A 39 11.09 1.48 -15.41
C ILE A 39 11.50 1.50 -13.93
N VAL A 40 10.55 1.36 -13.01
CA VAL A 40 10.83 1.34 -11.57
C VAL A 40 11.77 0.18 -11.22
N ILE A 41 11.54 -1.04 -11.74
CA ILE A 41 12.42 -2.19 -11.53
C ILE A 41 13.82 -1.91 -12.04
N PHE A 42 13.96 -1.36 -13.26
CA PHE A 42 15.26 -1.05 -13.85
C PHE A 42 16.06 -0.07 -12.98
N PHE A 43 15.43 1.03 -12.55
CA PHE A 43 16.06 1.98 -11.64
C PHE A 43 16.43 1.34 -10.31
N GLU A 44 15.59 0.46 -9.78
CA GLU A 44 15.80 -0.15 -8.48
C GLU A 44 16.90 -1.21 -8.48
N LEU A 45 17.04 -1.96 -9.57
CA LEU A 45 18.17 -2.86 -9.78
C LEU A 45 19.48 -2.08 -9.88
N GLY A 46 19.53 -1.00 -10.68
CA GLY A 46 20.72 -0.16 -10.78
C GLY A 46 21.12 0.43 -9.42
N ARG A 47 20.12 0.91 -8.67
CA ARG A 47 20.31 1.46 -7.32
C ARG A 47 20.87 0.42 -6.34
N LEU A 48 20.33 -0.79 -6.33
CA LEU A 48 20.75 -1.84 -5.40
C LEU A 48 22.08 -2.49 -5.79
N TRP A 49 22.42 -2.48 -7.08
CA TRP A 49 23.67 -3.03 -7.57
C TRP A 49 24.89 -2.14 -7.28
N SER A 50 24.75 -0.80 -7.34
CA SER A 50 25.86 0.14 -7.10
C SER A 50 25.65 1.00 -5.85
N PRO A 51 26.44 0.81 -4.78
CA PRO A 51 26.39 1.66 -3.58
C PRO A 51 26.69 3.15 -3.86
N LYS A 52 27.43 3.45 -4.94
CA LYS A 52 27.69 4.83 -5.38
C LYS A 52 26.44 5.45 -6.00
N LEU A 53 25.78 4.72 -6.91
CA LEU A 53 24.53 5.17 -7.53
C LEU A 53 23.41 5.28 -6.49
N ASN A 54 23.34 4.33 -5.55
CA ASN A 54 22.42 4.40 -4.43
C ASN A 54 22.57 5.68 -3.63
N ARG A 55 23.80 6.05 -3.24
CA ARG A 55 24.05 7.29 -2.51
C ARG A 55 23.65 8.53 -3.31
N TRP A 56 23.98 8.58 -4.60
CA TRP A 56 23.61 9.69 -5.48
C TRP A 56 22.10 9.84 -5.64
N VAL A 57 21.40 8.76 -5.99
CA VAL A 57 19.94 8.76 -6.19
C VAL A 57 19.21 9.00 -4.87
N MET A 58 19.75 8.52 -3.75
CA MET A 58 19.13 8.69 -2.44
C MET A 58 19.51 9.98 -1.72
N ALA A 59 20.51 10.74 -2.18
CA ALA A 59 20.95 11.98 -1.53
C ALA A 59 19.81 13.02 -1.36
N PRO A 60 18.94 13.27 -2.36
CA PRO A 60 17.78 14.15 -2.17
C PRO A 60 16.76 13.61 -1.16
N PHE A 61 16.71 12.29 -1.00
CA PHE A 61 15.71 11.59 -0.17
C PHE A 61 16.24 11.18 1.21
N GLU A 62 17.44 11.62 1.57
CA GLU A 62 18.13 11.13 2.77
C GLU A 62 17.41 11.51 4.07
N SER A 63 16.68 12.63 4.07
CA SER A 63 15.85 13.07 5.20
C SER A 63 14.52 12.30 5.35
N PHE A 64 14.17 11.45 4.38
CA PHE A 64 12.86 10.78 4.27
C PHE A 64 12.89 9.28 4.61
N ARG A 65 14.06 8.63 4.55
CA ARG A 65 14.17 7.16 4.55
C ARG A 65 14.90 6.61 5.79
N ARG A 66 14.46 5.47 6.34
CA ARG A 66 15.18 4.78 7.44
C ARG A 66 16.52 4.23 6.94
N ARG A 67 17.52 4.10 7.83
CA ARG A 67 18.84 3.51 7.47
C ARG A 67 18.69 2.11 6.85
N GLU A 68 17.71 1.31 7.30
CA GLU A 68 17.46 -0.04 6.76
C GLU A 68 16.80 -0.06 5.36
N GLU A 69 16.18 1.03 4.92
CA GLU A 69 15.50 1.11 3.61
C GLU A 69 16.46 1.47 2.47
N LYS A 70 17.71 1.87 2.78
CA LYS A 70 18.72 2.20 1.78
C LYS A 70 19.17 0.97 0.99
N THR A 71 19.13 -0.22 1.58
CA THR A 71 19.58 -1.48 0.96
C THR A 71 18.43 -2.41 0.56
N LYS A 72 17.18 -2.00 0.77
CA LYS A 72 15.97 -2.77 0.43
C LYS A 72 15.25 -2.14 -0.78
N PRO A 73 14.41 -2.90 -1.51
CA PRO A 73 13.55 -2.33 -2.53
C PRO A 73 12.61 -1.26 -1.95
N SER A 74 12.32 -0.20 -2.71
CA SER A 74 11.51 0.92 -2.22
C SER A 74 10.02 0.60 -2.13
N ALA A 75 9.33 1.38 -1.31
CA ALA A 75 7.87 1.40 -1.24
C ALA A 75 7.21 1.66 -2.60
N ILE A 76 7.84 2.45 -3.49
CA ILE A 76 7.32 2.74 -4.84
C ILE A 76 7.21 1.45 -5.65
N LEU A 77 8.25 0.61 -5.64
CA LEU A 77 8.23 -0.69 -6.33
C LEU A 77 7.09 -1.57 -5.81
N TYR A 78 6.98 -1.71 -4.49
CA TYR A 78 5.95 -2.55 -3.88
C TYR A 78 4.54 -2.03 -4.16
N THR A 79 4.34 -0.71 -4.12
CA THR A 79 3.05 -0.08 -4.44
C THR A 79 2.70 -0.30 -5.92
N ALA A 80 3.64 -0.02 -6.84
CA ALA A 80 3.42 -0.17 -8.28
C ALA A 80 3.11 -1.63 -8.63
N LEU A 81 3.89 -2.57 -8.10
CA LEU A 81 3.69 -4.00 -8.32
C LEU A 81 2.37 -4.49 -7.72
N GLY A 82 2.06 -4.14 -6.47
CA GLY A 82 0.84 -4.52 -5.79
C GLY A 82 -0.40 -4.01 -6.52
N CYS A 83 -0.46 -2.72 -6.83
CA CYS A 83 -1.55 -2.12 -7.59
C CYS A 83 -1.68 -2.72 -8.99
N TRP A 84 -0.58 -2.90 -9.72
CA TRP A 84 -0.61 -3.48 -11.06
C TRP A 84 -1.16 -4.90 -11.07
N LEU A 85 -0.68 -5.79 -10.19
CA LEU A 85 -1.21 -7.15 -10.06
C LEU A 85 -2.67 -7.16 -9.61
N THR A 86 -3.06 -6.24 -8.73
CA THR A 86 -4.46 -6.11 -8.29
C THR A 86 -5.37 -5.80 -9.48
N VAL A 87 -5.01 -4.82 -10.33
CA VAL A 87 -5.80 -4.52 -11.55
C VAL A 87 -5.72 -5.64 -12.59
N LEU A 88 -4.57 -6.31 -12.71
CA LEU A 88 -4.40 -7.42 -13.65
C LEU A 88 -5.40 -8.54 -13.37
N PHE A 89 -5.46 -8.99 -12.11
CA PHE A 89 -6.28 -10.13 -11.69
C PHE A 89 -7.73 -9.75 -11.37
N PHE A 90 -7.95 -8.59 -10.74
CA PHE A 90 -9.26 -8.21 -10.19
C PHE A 90 -9.87 -6.96 -10.86
N GLY A 91 -9.24 -6.44 -11.91
CA GLY A 91 -9.63 -5.18 -12.56
C GLY A 91 -11.02 -5.18 -13.22
N GLN A 92 -11.68 -6.33 -13.32
CA GLN A 92 -13.08 -6.43 -13.77
C GLN A 92 -14.05 -5.94 -12.69
N GLY A 93 -13.73 -6.14 -11.41
CA GLY A 93 -14.53 -5.67 -10.28
C GLY A 93 -14.15 -4.25 -9.89
N ARG A 94 -14.83 -3.24 -10.45
CA ARG A 94 -14.55 -1.83 -10.15
C ARG A 94 -14.57 -1.52 -8.65
N GLU A 95 -15.54 -2.07 -7.93
CA GLU A 95 -15.68 -1.89 -6.48
C GLU A 95 -14.54 -2.56 -5.69
N VAL A 96 -14.06 -3.72 -6.17
CA VAL A 96 -12.89 -4.42 -5.60
C VAL A 96 -11.64 -3.56 -5.72
N ILE A 97 -11.41 -2.95 -6.89
CA ILE A 97 -10.26 -2.05 -7.11
C ILE A 97 -10.38 -0.79 -6.28
N LEU A 98 -11.56 -0.16 -6.25
CA LEU A 98 -11.82 1.01 -5.41
C LEU A 98 -11.51 0.74 -3.94
N ALA A 99 -12.11 -0.31 -3.36
CA ALA A 99 -11.94 -0.64 -1.96
C ALA A 99 -10.49 -1.00 -1.63
N SER A 100 -9.86 -1.88 -2.41
CA SER A 100 -8.48 -2.33 -2.14
C SER A 100 -7.46 -1.20 -2.19
N PHE A 101 -7.58 -0.27 -3.14
CA PHE A 101 -6.67 0.88 -3.24
C PHE A 101 -6.94 1.91 -2.14
N LEU A 102 -8.20 2.12 -1.77
CA LEU A 102 -8.54 3.01 -0.65
C LEU A 102 -8.17 2.43 0.71
N PHE A 103 -8.22 1.10 0.89
CA PHE A 103 -7.73 0.44 2.10
C PHE A 103 -6.23 0.64 2.26
N LEU A 104 -5.46 0.52 1.17
CA LEU A 104 -4.05 0.88 1.17
C LEU A 104 -3.87 2.37 1.50
N ALA A 105 -4.52 3.26 0.77
CA ALA A 105 -4.27 4.70 0.89
C ALA A 105 -4.70 5.29 2.24
N LEU A 106 -5.88 4.92 2.73
CA LEU A 106 -6.52 5.51 3.91
C LEU A 106 -6.34 4.63 5.15
N GLY A 107 -6.54 3.32 5.02
CA GLY A 107 -6.43 2.37 6.13
C GLY A 107 -5.00 2.31 6.67
N ASP A 108 -4.02 2.07 5.81
CA ASP A 108 -2.61 2.08 6.24
C ASP A 108 -2.20 3.47 6.77
N ALA A 109 -2.61 4.55 6.11
CA ALA A 109 -2.33 5.92 6.59
C ALA A 109 -2.83 6.15 8.02
N ALA A 110 -4.09 5.78 8.30
CA ALA A 110 -4.67 5.86 9.62
C ALA A 110 -3.91 5.00 10.64
N ALA A 111 -3.53 3.78 10.26
CA ALA A 111 -2.80 2.85 11.12
C ALA A 111 -1.49 3.46 11.65
N ALA A 112 -0.72 4.11 10.79
CA ALA A 112 0.51 4.75 11.22
C ALA A 112 0.26 6.04 12.01
N LEU A 113 -0.65 6.92 11.55
CA LEU A 113 -0.89 8.20 12.22
C LEU A 113 -1.41 7.98 13.64
N ILE A 114 -2.45 7.17 13.80
CA ILE A 114 -3.04 6.90 15.11
C ILE A 114 -2.12 5.97 15.93
N GLY A 115 -1.49 4.99 15.28
CA GLY A 115 -0.55 4.11 15.94
C GLY A 115 0.66 4.83 16.52
N GLN A 116 1.11 5.93 15.92
CA GLN A 116 2.17 6.76 16.49
C GLN A 116 1.69 7.65 17.64
N VAL A 117 0.50 8.23 17.53
CA VAL A 117 -0.02 9.18 18.52
C VAL A 117 -0.41 8.45 19.81
N TRP A 118 -1.17 7.37 19.69
CA TRP A 118 -1.71 6.65 20.85
C TRP A 118 -0.77 5.53 21.32
N ASN A 119 -0.10 4.85 20.37
CA ASN A 119 0.92 3.84 20.59
C ASN A 119 0.57 2.78 21.65
N TRP A 120 -0.72 2.46 21.81
CA TRP A 120 -1.20 1.47 22.76
C TRP A 120 -1.08 0.07 22.18
N GLY A 121 -0.64 -0.88 23.02
CA GLY A 121 -0.32 -2.24 22.57
C GLY A 121 0.78 -2.23 21.51
N SER A 122 1.80 -1.37 21.65
CA SER A 122 2.91 -1.30 20.69
C SER A 122 3.82 -2.51 20.80
N PHE A 123 4.22 -3.06 19.66
CA PHE A 123 5.20 -4.14 19.58
C PHE A 123 6.04 -3.99 18.32
N THR A 124 7.16 -4.70 18.27
CA THR A 124 8.06 -4.66 17.11
C THR A 124 8.06 -6.01 16.42
N ILE A 125 7.73 -6.06 15.13
CA ILE A 125 7.85 -7.27 14.32
C ILE A 125 8.79 -7.01 13.15
N ARG A 126 9.82 -7.84 13.00
CA ARG A 126 10.86 -7.73 11.94
C ARG A 126 11.47 -6.31 11.81
N GLY A 127 11.64 -5.62 12.95
CA GLY A 127 12.19 -4.25 12.99
C GLY A 127 11.18 -3.13 12.68
N CYS A 128 9.93 -3.46 12.37
CA CYS A 128 8.85 -2.49 12.21
C CYS A 128 8.07 -2.35 13.51
N LYS A 129 7.98 -1.12 14.04
CA LYS A 129 7.07 -0.78 15.13
C LYS A 129 5.63 -0.80 14.62
N LYS A 130 4.77 -1.59 15.25
CA LYS A 130 3.33 -1.70 15.02
C LYS A 130 2.61 -1.49 16.35
N SER A 131 1.30 -1.23 16.32
CA SER A 131 0.51 -1.01 17.53
C SER A 131 -0.92 -1.49 17.35
N LEU A 132 -1.54 -1.99 18.42
CA LEU A 132 -2.95 -2.37 18.40
C LEU A 132 -3.85 -1.17 18.08
N SER A 133 -3.51 0.03 18.58
CA SER A 133 -4.22 1.26 18.22
C SER A 133 -4.17 1.56 16.73
N GLY A 134 -3.04 1.26 16.07
CA GLY A 134 -2.90 1.43 14.62
C GLY A 134 -3.75 0.45 13.83
N SER A 135 -3.70 -0.84 14.17
CA SER A 135 -4.51 -1.83 13.46
C SER A 135 -6.01 -1.63 13.69
N LEU A 136 -6.44 -1.19 14.88
CA LEU A 136 -7.84 -0.80 15.12
C LEU A 136 -8.24 0.40 14.25
N ALA A 137 -7.38 1.41 14.11
CA ALA A 137 -7.62 2.53 13.21
C ALA A 137 -7.72 2.09 11.74
N CYS A 138 -6.84 1.18 11.30
CA CYS A 138 -6.90 0.58 9.96
C CYS A 138 -8.26 -0.09 9.74
N PHE A 139 -8.69 -0.93 10.68
CA PHE A 139 -9.96 -1.64 10.60
C PHE A 139 -11.14 -0.69 10.46
N VAL A 140 -11.24 0.30 11.37
CA VAL A 140 -12.33 1.28 11.37
C VAL A 140 -12.39 2.05 10.07
N VAL A 141 -11.25 2.53 9.56
CA VAL A 141 -11.21 3.27 8.30
C VAL A 141 -11.57 2.39 7.10
N CYS A 142 -11.02 1.19 7.00
CA CYS A 142 -11.38 0.26 5.92
C CYS A 142 -12.86 -0.14 5.98
N PHE A 143 -13.41 -0.33 7.18
CA PHE A 143 -14.83 -0.61 7.38
C PHE A 143 -15.71 0.53 6.85
N PHE A 144 -15.40 1.79 7.21
CA PHE A 144 -16.14 2.95 6.71
C PHE A 144 -15.99 3.16 5.21
N VAL A 145 -14.80 2.91 4.65
CA VAL A 145 -14.59 2.93 3.19
C VAL A 145 -15.48 1.90 2.51
N ALA A 146 -15.49 0.65 2.98
CA ALA A 146 -16.32 -0.42 2.42
C ALA A 146 -17.83 -0.10 2.54
N TRP A 147 -18.24 0.45 3.69
CA TRP A 147 -19.61 0.88 3.91
C TRP A 147 -20.02 2.02 2.97
N PHE A 148 -19.17 3.03 2.80
CA PHE A 148 -19.42 4.15 1.89
C PHE A 148 -19.50 3.71 0.42
N LEU A 149 -18.73 2.69 0.05
CA LEU A 149 -18.81 2.07 -1.28
C LEU A 149 -20.04 1.17 -1.46
N GLY A 150 -20.85 0.94 -0.41
CA GLY A 150 -22.05 0.12 -0.49
C GLY A 150 -21.77 -1.38 -0.61
N LEU A 151 -20.59 -1.84 -0.19
CA LEU A 151 -20.23 -3.26 -0.30
C LEU A 151 -21.17 -4.16 0.53
N PRO A 152 -21.48 -5.38 0.07
CA PRO A 152 -22.33 -6.30 0.81
C PRO A 152 -21.72 -6.61 2.19
N PRO A 153 -22.53 -6.91 3.23
CA PRO A 153 -22.04 -7.09 4.60
C PRO A 153 -20.87 -8.08 4.72
N LYS A 154 -20.90 -9.18 3.95
CA LYS A 154 -19.80 -10.16 3.93
C LYS A 154 -18.49 -9.54 3.46
N ALA A 155 -18.49 -8.83 2.33
CA ALA A 155 -17.31 -8.16 1.79
C ALA A 155 -16.85 -7.00 2.66
N LEU A 156 -17.79 -6.28 3.29
CA LEU A 156 -17.50 -5.19 4.21
C LEU A 156 -16.69 -5.68 5.42
N TRP A 157 -17.18 -6.71 6.13
CA TRP A 157 -16.47 -7.31 7.26
C TRP A 157 -15.21 -8.05 6.81
N GLY A 158 -15.31 -8.90 5.79
CA GLY A 158 -14.20 -9.71 5.31
C GLY A 158 -13.05 -8.89 4.76
N GLY A 159 -13.35 -7.88 3.93
CA GLY A 159 -12.35 -7.00 3.33
C GLY A 159 -11.63 -6.10 4.34
N SER A 160 -12.37 -5.50 5.29
CA SER A 160 -11.77 -4.66 6.34
C SER A 160 -10.91 -5.46 7.32
N LEU A 161 -11.34 -6.67 7.69
CA LEU A 161 -10.53 -7.60 8.48
C LEU A 161 -9.28 -8.05 7.72
N ALA A 162 -9.43 -8.43 6.45
CA ALA A 162 -8.30 -8.85 5.62
C ALA A 162 -7.25 -7.75 5.50
N ALA A 163 -7.66 -6.52 5.18
CA ALA A 163 -6.76 -5.37 5.14
C ALA A 163 -6.04 -5.18 6.48
N THR A 164 -6.76 -5.24 7.60
CA THR A 164 -6.16 -5.07 8.92
C THR A 164 -5.15 -6.17 9.26
N ILE A 165 -5.45 -7.42 8.90
CA ILE A 165 -4.55 -8.56 9.10
C ILE A 165 -3.29 -8.39 8.22
N LEU A 166 -3.45 -7.99 6.96
CA LEU A 166 -2.34 -7.78 6.03
C LEU A 166 -1.45 -6.59 6.45
N GLU A 167 -2.05 -5.54 7.04
CA GLU A 167 -1.32 -4.44 7.67
C GLU A 167 -0.49 -4.93 8.86
N LEU A 168 -1.06 -5.82 9.68
CA LEU A 168 -0.44 -6.31 10.89
C LEU A 168 0.67 -7.34 10.64
N LEU A 169 0.49 -8.19 9.63
CA LEU A 169 1.38 -9.31 9.38
C LEU A 169 2.74 -8.85 8.84
N PRO A 170 3.85 -9.44 9.33
CA PRO A 170 5.19 -9.10 8.88
C PRO A 170 5.57 -9.85 7.59
N LEU A 171 4.78 -9.68 6.54
CA LEU A 171 4.96 -10.40 5.28
C LEU A 171 6.32 -10.05 4.61
N PRO A 172 6.88 -10.95 3.76
CA PRO A 172 8.21 -10.75 3.18
C PRO A 172 8.28 -9.57 2.20
N LEU A 173 7.15 -9.23 1.58
CA LEU A 173 6.98 -8.00 0.80
C LEU A 173 6.28 -6.96 1.67
N ASN A 174 6.56 -5.69 1.40
CA ASN A 174 6.02 -4.58 2.16
C ASN A 174 4.48 -4.52 2.09
N ASP A 175 3.85 -3.90 3.09
CA ASP A 175 2.40 -3.68 3.21
C ASP A 175 1.79 -3.06 1.94
N ASN A 176 2.51 -2.15 1.28
CA ASN A 176 2.05 -1.55 0.02
C ASN A 176 1.82 -2.56 -1.13
N PHE A 177 2.46 -3.74 -1.07
CA PHE A 177 2.21 -4.81 -2.03
C PHE A 177 0.99 -5.64 -1.61
N TRP A 178 0.95 -6.09 -0.35
CA TRP A 178 -0.05 -7.06 0.10
C TRP A 178 -1.41 -6.46 0.38
N MET A 179 -1.48 -5.24 0.89
CA MET A 179 -2.74 -4.56 1.20
C MET A 179 -3.70 -4.52 0.00
N PRO A 180 -3.32 -3.96 -1.16
CA PRO A 180 -4.23 -3.92 -2.30
C PRO A 180 -4.51 -5.33 -2.84
N LEU A 181 -3.48 -6.15 -3.03
CA LEU A 181 -3.62 -7.46 -3.67
C LEU A 181 -4.43 -8.46 -2.83
N GLY A 182 -4.09 -8.59 -1.55
CA GLY A 182 -4.72 -9.54 -0.64
C GLY A 182 -6.13 -9.10 -0.25
N SER A 183 -6.37 -7.79 -0.07
CA SER A 183 -7.74 -7.30 0.17
C SER A 183 -8.61 -7.52 -1.06
N ALA A 184 -8.09 -7.29 -2.27
CA ALA A 184 -8.84 -7.53 -3.50
C ALA A 184 -9.19 -9.01 -3.69
N LEU A 185 -8.29 -9.93 -3.35
CA LEU A 185 -8.56 -11.36 -3.37
C LEU A 185 -9.77 -11.70 -2.48
N VAL A 186 -9.77 -11.24 -1.23
CA VAL A 186 -10.87 -11.50 -0.29
C VAL A 186 -12.17 -10.84 -0.74
N LEU A 187 -12.11 -9.58 -1.18
CA LEU A 187 -13.28 -8.85 -1.68
C LEU A 187 -13.89 -9.53 -2.92
N SER A 188 -13.07 -9.99 -3.86
CA SER A 188 -13.54 -10.68 -5.07
C SER A 188 -14.24 -12.01 -4.80
N ALA A 189 -13.96 -12.64 -3.65
CA ALA A 189 -14.60 -13.88 -3.25
C ALA A 189 -15.92 -13.65 -2.49
N LEU A 190 -16.20 -12.41 -2.06
CA LEU A 190 -17.31 -12.06 -1.18
C LEU A 190 -18.33 -11.11 -1.83
N ILE A 191 -18.06 -10.65 -3.05
CA ILE A 191 -18.93 -9.84 -3.92
C ILE A 191 -19.37 -10.75 -5.07
#